data_AF-A0A285CE35-F1
#
_entry.id   AF-A0A285CE35-F1
#
_cell.length_a   1.000
_cell.length_b   1.000
_cell.length_c   1.000
_cell.angle_alpha   90.00
_cell.angle_beta   90.00
_cell.angle_gamma   90.00
#
_symmetry.space_group_name_H-M   'P 1'
#
loop_
_entity.id
_entity.type
_entity.pdbx_description
1 polymer ?
#
loop_
_entity_poly.entity_id
_entity_poly.type
_entity_poly.pdbx_seq_one_letter_code
_entity_poly.pdbx_strand_id
1 'polypeptide(L)'
;MPLLVNLLIGVPAIAVWESALWYAAHGHCGLDDLDRPDLDGCTYPEIDHSGPVLLFLVITGAFVLLLVLIADVLLPLRRERPLRPWLLTLPAVALPYLLLLGSAG
;
A
#
# COMPACT_ATOMS: atom_id res chain seq x y z
N MET A 1 -14.53 -15.44 -9.42
CA MET A 1 -15.38 -14.38 -8.83
C MET A 1 -14.49 -13.15 -8.65
N PRO A 2 -14.76 -12.03 -9.34
CA PRO A 2 -13.90 -10.84 -9.29
C PRO A 2 -13.79 -10.25 -7.88
N LEU A 3 -14.90 -10.27 -7.12
CA LEU A 3 -14.95 -9.86 -5.71
C LEU A 3 -13.91 -10.57 -4.82
N LEU A 4 -13.84 -11.90 -4.88
CA LEU A 4 -12.91 -12.69 -4.06
C LEU A 4 -11.45 -12.38 -4.41
N VAL A 5 -11.15 -12.16 -5.71
CA VAL A 5 -9.80 -11.80 -6.16
C VAL A 5 -9.40 -10.45 -5.58
N ASN A 6 -10.27 -9.46 -5.67
CA ASN A 6 -9.98 -8.11 -5.17
C ASN A 6 -9.88 -8.08 -3.63
N LEU A 7 -10.64 -8.92 -2.92
CA LEU A 7 -10.50 -9.11 -1.48
C LEU A 7 -9.14 -9.70 -1.09
N LEU A 8 -8.67 -10.71 -1.84
CA LEU A 8 -7.35 -11.32 -1.61
C LEU A 8 -6.21 -10.37 -1.91
N ILE A 9 -6.33 -9.54 -2.96
CA ILE A 9 -5.37 -8.46 -3.26
C ILE A 9 -5.37 -7.40 -2.15
N GLY A 10 -6.51 -7.20 -1.47
CA GLY A 10 -6.58 -6.30 -0.32
C GLY A 10 -5.69 -6.71 0.86
N VAL A 11 -5.27 -7.98 0.97
CA VAL A 11 -4.38 -8.43 2.05
C VAL A 11 -2.99 -7.79 1.95
N PRO A 12 -2.24 -7.91 0.83
CA PRO A 12 -0.98 -7.17 0.67
C PRO A 12 -1.18 -5.65 0.60
N ALA A 13 -2.37 -5.16 0.22
CA ALA A 13 -2.66 -3.72 0.22
C ALA A 13 -2.68 -3.11 1.63
N ILE A 14 -2.92 -3.90 2.68
CA ILE A 14 -2.80 -3.43 4.08
C ILE A 14 -1.38 -2.93 4.35
N ALA A 15 -0.36 -3.69 3.93
CA ALA A 15 1.04 -3.33 4.14
C ALA A 15 1.39 -2.02 3.41
N VAL A 16 0.84 -1.80 2.21
CA VAL A 16 0.98 -0.55 1.46
C VAL A 16 0.38 0.61 2.24
N TRP A 17 -0.84 0.43 2.78
CA TRP A 17 -1.55 1.49 3.50
C TRP A 17 -0.86 1.89 4.80
N GLU A 18 -0.46 0.90 5.61
CA GLU A 18 0.28 1.13 6.85
C GLU A 18 1.61 1.83 6.60
N SER A 19 2.36 1.36 5.59
CA SER A 19 3.64 1.98 5.21
C SER A 19 3.45 3.40 4.71
N ALA A 20 2.40 3.66 3.93
CA ALA A 20 2.09 4.98 3.41
C ALA A 20 1.71 5.95 4.53
N LEU A 21 0.90 5.51 5.50
CA LEU A 21 0.53 6.33 6.66
C LEU A 21 1.74 6.63 7.55
N TRP A 22 2.56 5.61 7.83
CA TRP A 22 3.78 5.81 8.60
C TRP A 22 4.73 6.77 7.90
N TYR A 23 4.93 6.61 6.59
CA TYR A 23 5.81 7.46 5.80
C TYR A 23 5.26 8.89 5.64
N ALA A 24 3.94 9.07 5.58
CA ALA A 24 3.35 10.41 5.59
C ALA A 24 3.59 11.15 6.91
N ALA A 25 3.69 10.42 8.03
CA ALA A 25 3.99 10.99 9.34
C ALA A 25 5.50 11.23 9.57
N HIS A 26 6.36 10.29 9.18
CA HIS A 26 7.79 10.29 9.57
C HIS A 26 8.77 10.33 8.39
N GLY A 27 8.30 10.31 7.14
CA GLY A 27 9.16 10.24 5.94
C GLY A 27 9.97 11.49 5.63
N HIS A 28 9.79 12.56 6.40
CA HIS A 28 10.62 13.77 6.35
C HIS A 28 11.96 13.57 7.09
N CYS A 29 12.04 12.62 8.01
CA CYS A 29 13.27 12.29 8.74
C CYS A 29 14.23 11.55 7.81
N GLY A 30 15.43 12.06 7.63
CA GLY A 30 16.44 11.49 6.73
C GLY A 30 17.82 11.40 7.36
N LEU A 31 18.75 10.74 6.68
CA LEU A 31 20.14 10.61 7.17
C LEU A 31 20.83 11.97 7.33
N ASP A 32 20.41 12.98 6.57
CA ASP A 32 20.94 14.35 6.66
C ASP A 32 20.61 15.02 8.01
N ASP A 33 19.63 14.50 8.75
CA ASP A 33 19.24 15.04 10.06
C ASP A 33 20.15 14.54 11.20
N LEU A 34 20.97 13.51 10.97
CA LEU A 34 21.98 13.03 11.93
C LEU A 34 23.05 14.08 12.25
N ASP A 35 23.31 15.00 11.31
CA ASP A 35 24.30 16.07 11.47
C ASP A 35 23.74 17.27 12.27
N ARG A 36 22.44 17.26 12.62
CA ARG A 36 21.80 18.37 13.34
C ARG A 36 21.79 18.15 14.85
N PRO A 37 22.00 19.20 15.67
CA PRO A 37 22.03 19.08 17.14
C PRO A 37 20.74 18.55 17.79
N ASP A 38 19.59 18.73 17.15
CA ASP A 38 18.27 18.32 17.63
C ASP A 38 17.59 17.27 16.74
N LEU A 39 18.33 16.72 15.77
CA LEU A 39 17.82 15.77 14.77
C LEU A 39 16.58 16.29 14.00
N ASP A 40 16.38 17.61 13.91
CA ASP A 40 15.18 18.27 13.34
C ASP A 40 13.85 17.84 13.97
N GLY A 41 13.87 17.40 15.23
CA GLY A 41 12.69 16.86 15.92
C GLY A 41 12.37 15.40 15.56
N CYS A 42 13.25 14.72 14.84
CA CYS A 42 13.16 13.29 14.56
C CYS A 42 13.88 12.44 15.61
N THR A 43 13.44 11.20 15.76
CA THR A 43 14.13 10.18 16.55
C THR A 43 15.04 9.32 15.67
N TYR A 44 16.10 8.77 16.26
CA TYR A 44 17.02 7.84 15.56
C TYR A 44 16.29 6.70 14.82
N PRO A 45 15.29 6.01 15.41
CA PRO A 45 14.53 5.00 14.69
C PRO A 45 13.77 5.55 13.48
N GLU A 46 13.17 6.75 13.56
CA GLU A 46 12.45 7.33 12.42
C GLU A 46 13.39 7.63 11.26
N ILE A 47 14.59 8.16 11.57
CA ILE A 47 15.64 8.41 10.58
C ILE A 47 16.10 7.12 9.91
N ASP A 48 16.40 6.08 10.68
CA ASP A 48 16.89 4.79 10.16
C ASP A 48 15.83 4.04 9.35
N HIS A 49 14.56 4.10 9.76
CA HIS A 49 13.46 3.41 9.08
C HIS A 49 12.91 4.16 7.86
N SER A 50 13.13 5.47 7.74
CA SER A 50 12.58 6.30 6.65
C SER A 50 12.84 5.73 5.25
N GLY A 51 14.10 5.45 4.94
CA GLY A 51 14.54 4.87 3.67
C GLY A 51 14.01 3.45 3.43
N PRO A 52 14.22 2.50 4.36
CA PRO A 52 13.68 1.15 4.27
C PRO A 52 12.16 1.10 4.11
N VAL A 53 11.40 1.92 4.85
CA VAL A 53 9.93 1.97 4.74
C VAL A 53 9.51 2.53 3.39
N LEU A 54 10.19 3.55 2.86
CA LEU A 54 9.93 4.04 1.50
C LEU A 54 10.18 2.94 0.46
N LEU A 55 11.32 2.26 0.53
CA LEU A 55 11.65 1.18 -0.39
C LEU A 55 10.60 0.06 -0.33
N PHE A 56 10.22 -0.34 0.89
CA PHE A 56 9.19 -1.35 1.11
C PHE A 56 7.83 -0.89 0.55
N LEU A 57 7.44 0.36 0.78
CA LEU A 57 6.22 0.97 0.22
C LEU A 57 6.23 0.94 -1.31
N VAL A 58 7.33 1.33 -1.95
CA VAL A 58 7.45 1.31 -3.42
C VAL A 58 7.33 -0.10 -3.97
N ILE A 59 8.05 -1.07 -3.38
CA ILE A 59 8.03 -2.46 -3.84
C ILE A 59 6.64 -3.08 -3.67
N THR A 60 6.05 -2.95 -2.48
CA THR A 60 4.74 -3.52 -2.18
C THR A 60 3.62 -2.81 -2.93
N GLY A 61 3.70 -1.49 -3.07
CA GLY A 61 2.77 -0.68 -3.86
C GLY A 61 2.78 -1.07 -5.33
N ALA A 62 3.97 -1.19 -5.93
CA ALA A 62 4.12 -1.65 -7.31
C ALA A 62 3.59 -3.08 -7.49
N PHE A 63 3.84 -3.96 -6.53
CA PHE A 63 3.32 -5.33 -6.54
C PHE A 63 1.79 -5.37 -6.52
N VAL A 64 1.13 -4.61 -5.62
CA VAL A 64 -0.34 -4.53 -5.54
C VAL A 64 -0.91 -3.93 -6.82
N LEU A 65 -0.32 -2.85 -7.35
CA LEU A 65 -0.74 -2.26 -8.62
C LEU A 65 -0.66 -3.25 -9.79
N LEU A 66 0.41 -4.06 -9.83
CA LEU A 66 0.58 -5.09 -10.85
C LEU A 66 -0.51 -6.17 -10.71
N LEU A 67 -0.84 -6.61 -9.49
CA LEU A 67 -1.91 -7.57 -9.26
C LEU A 67 -3.27 -7.04 -9.73
N VAL A 68 -3.60 -5.79 -9.41
CA VAL A 68 -4.83 -5.12 -9.85
C VAL A 68 -4.86 -5.03 -11.39
N LEU A 69 -3.78 -4.58 -12.02
CA LEU A 69 -3.68 -4.50 -13.48
C LEU A 69 -3.88 -5.88 -14.14
N ILE A 70 -3.26 -6.92 -13.60
CA ILE A 70 -3.42 -8.28 -14.12
C ILE A 70 -4.86 -8.75 -13.95
N ALA A 71 -5.43 -8.61 -12.76
CA ALA A 71 -6.75 -9.14 -12.42
C ALA A 71 -7.88 -8.40 -13.13
N ASP A 72 -7.89 -7.06 -13.09
CA ASP A 72 -9.02 -6.25 -13.54
C ASP A 72 -8.92 -5.85 -15.02
N VAL A 73 -7.74 -5.90 -15.64
CA VAL A 73 -7.52 -5.44 -17.03
C VAL A 73 -6.99 -6.53 -17.94
N LEU A 74 -5.83 -7.12 -17.63
CA LEU A 74 -5.18 -8.07 -18.56
C LEU A 74 -5.95 -9.40 -18.66
N LEU A 75 -6.44 -9.92 -17.53
CA LEU A 75 -7.14 -11.20 -17.47
C LEU A 75 -8.51 -11.16 -18.18
N PRO A 76 -9.35 -10.13 -18.01
CA PRO A 76 -10.62 -10.01 -18.74
C PRO A 76 -10.40 -9.76 -20.23
N LEU A 77 -9.44 -8.90 -20.60
CA LEU A 77 -9.08 -8.64 -22.00
C LEU A 77 -8.64 -9.91 -22.71
N ARG A 78 -7.72 -10.68 -22.12
CA ARG A 78 -7.25 -11.96 -22.70
C ARG A 78 -8.34 -13.02 -22.84
N ARG A 79 -9.43 -12.91 -22.07
CA ARG A 79 -10.54 -13.86 -22.09
C ARG A 79 -11.78 -13.32 -22.82
N GLU A 80 -11.65 -12.18 -23.49
CA GLU A 80 -12.75 -11.47 -24.17
C GLU A 80 -13.97 -11.27 -23.27
N ARG A 81 -13.73 -11.10 -21.95
CA ARG A 81 -14.78 -10.93 -20.94
C ARG A 81 -15.05 -9.45 -20.70
N PRO A 82 -16.30 -9.08 -20.32
CA PRO A 82 -16.61 -7.70 -19.97
C PRO A 82 -15.77 -7.24 -18.77
N LEU A 83 -15.16 -6.06 -18.89
CA LEU A 83 -14.35 -5.41 -17.86
C LEU A 83 -15.20 -4.84 -16.70
N ARG A 84 -16.44 -4.46 -17.00
CA ARG A 84 -17.37 -3.80 -16.08
C ARG A 84 -17.50 -4.49 -14.70
N PRO A 85 -17.75 -5.81 -14.60
CA PRO A 85 -17.86 -6.47 -13.28
C PRO A 85 -16.55 -6.48 -12.48
N TRP A 86 -15.38 -6.42 -13.12
CA TRP A 86 -14.09 -6.39 -12.45
C TRP A 86 -13.82 -5.01 -11.83
N LEU A 87 -14.01 -3.96 -12.63
CA LEU A 87 -13.87 -2.57 -12.19
C LEU A 87 -14.86 -2.19 -11.08
N LEU A 88 -16.10 -2.70 -11.14
CA LEU A 88 -17.10 -2.46 -10.10
C LEU A 88 -16.73 -3.08 -8.74
N THR A 89 -15.93 -4.15 -8.74
CA THR A 89 -15.46 -4.79 -7.50
C THR A 89 -14.09 -4.31 -7.04
N LEU A 90 -13.46 -3.38 -7.77
CA LEU A 90 -12.14 -2.83 -7.42
C LEU A 90 -12.11 -2.18 -6.01
N PRO A 91 -13.16 -1.46 -5.54
CA PRO A 91 -13.19 -0.96 -4.16
C PRO A 91 -13.03 -2.04 -3.08
N ALA A 92 -13.27 -3.31 -3.40
CA ALA A 92 -13.09 -4.41 -2.45
C ALA A 92 -11.62 -4.61 -2.02
N VAL A 93 -10.65 -4.09 -2.76
CA VAL A 93 -9.23 -4.09 -2.36
C VAL A 93 -9.01 -3.30 -1.06
N ALA A 94 -9.80 -2.26 -0.80
CA ALA A 94 -9.69 -1.46 0.42
C ALA A 94 -10.40 -2.08 1.63
N LEU A 95 -11.32 -3.03 1.42
CA LEU A 95 -12.15 -3.59 2.50
C LEU A 95 -11.35 -4.25 3.62
N PRO A 96 -10.33 -5.10 3.37
CA PRO A 96 -9.57 -5.73 4.43
C PRO A 96 -8.90 -4.70 5.36
N TYR A 97 -8.37 -3.63 4.78
CA TYR A 97 -7.77 -2.53 5.52
C TYR A 97 -8.80 -1.79 6.38
N LEU A 98 -9.95 -1.42 5.81
CA LEU A 98 -11.02 -0.73 6.54
C LEU A 98 -11.58 -1.57 7.69
N LEU A 99 -11.67 -2.88 7.51
CA LEU A 99 -12.11 -3.81 8.56
C LEU A 99 -11.09 -3.89 9.70
N LEU A 100 -9.80 -3.94 9.39
CA LEU A 100 -8.73 -3.88 10.39
C LEU A 100 -8.79 -2.57 11.17
N LEU A 101 -8.90 -1.44 10.47
CA LEU A 101 -9.00 -0.13 11.10
C LEU A 101 -10.23 -0.02 12.02
N GLY A 102 -11.39 -0.49 11.58
CA GLY A 102 -12.61 -0.49 12.38
C GLY A 102 -12.59 -1.48 13.56
N SER A 103 -11.72 -2.50 13.53
CA SER A 103 -11.54 -3.42 14.66
C SER A 103 -10.55 -2.93 15.72
N ALA A 104 -9.78 -1.89 15.40
CA ALA A 104 -8.76 -1.32 16.26
C ALA A 104 -9.27 -0.14 17.11
N GLY A 105 -10.55 0.24 16.98
CA GLY A 105 -11.23 1.28 17.78
C GLY A 105 -12.21 0.70 18.78
#